data_AF-A0A1F5IAL9-F1
#
_entry.id   AF-A0A1F5IAL9-F1
#
_cell.length_a   1.000
_cell.length_b   1.000
_cell.length_c   1.000
_cell.angle_alpha   90.00
_cell.angle_beta   90.00
_cell.angle_gamma   90.00
#
_symmetry.space_group_name_H-M   'P 1'
#
loop_
_entity.id
_entity.type
_entity.pdbx_description
1 polymer ?
#
loop_
_entity_poly.entity_id
_entity_poly.type
_entity_poly.pdbx_seq_one_letter_code
_entity_poly.pdbx_strand_id
1 'polypeptide(L)'
;MNKIIYADDDTTPVNRLIRMRLPSLIIGLTLGLLLSFLTSRFEEVLSTNIEVAFFIPFIVYMAAAVGVQTQTIYTRDLRTGKANFQKYLIKETLLGFFIALASGLIVAVVTLVWFDSPKLSLAVSLGMFGTIVLAPLVALIVTELLQLEKTDPAVSGGPIATVIQDALSIMIYGFIASAILL
;
A
#
# COMPACT_ATOMS: atom_id res chain seq x y z
N MET A 1 19.35 30.47 8.91
CA MET A 1 18.84 29.07 9.00
C MET A 1 17.34 29.14 9.25
N ASN A 2 16.50 28.69 8.32
CA ASN A 2 15.05 28.63 8.55
C ASN A 2 14.78 27.61 9.66
N LYS A 3 14.30 28.09 10.81
CA LYS A 3 13.94 27.26 11.96
C LYS A 3 12.65 26.53 11.60
N ILE A 4 12.65 25.20 11.62
CA ILE A 4 11.45 24.39 11.39
C ILE A 4 10.45 24.77 12.49
N ILE A 5 9.29 25.30 12.08
CA ILE A 5 8.22 25.69 12.99
C ILE A 5 7.40 24.43 13.25
N TYR A 6 7.71 23.73 14.33
CA TYR A 6 6.86 22.68 14.85
C TYR A 6 5.61 23.35 15.45
N ALA A 7 4.43 22.86 15.07
CA ALA A 7 3.23 23.20 15.83
C ALA A 7 3.35 22.52 17.19
N ASP A 8 3.33 23.32 18.25
CA ASP A 8 3.05 22.82 19.58
C ASP A 8 1.53 22.71 19.68
N ASP A 9 1.00 21.51 19.44
CA ASP A 9 -0.44 21.27 19.42
C ASP A 9 -1.11 21.66 20.76
N ASP A 10 -0.36 21.68 21.87
CA ASP A 10 -0.87 22.00 23.20
C ASP A 10 -1.11 23.50 23.38
N THR A 11 -0.33 24.34 22.71
CA THR A 11 -0.37 25.81 22.88
C THR A 11 -0.80 26.57 21.62
N THR A 12 -0.75 25.93 20.46
CA THR A 12 -1.09 26.55 19.18
C THR A 12 -2.60 26.69 19.05
N PRO A 13 -3.14 27.88 18.73
CA PRO A 13 -4.58 28.06 18.58
C PRO A 13 -5.13 27.20 17.44
N VAL A 14 -6.33 26.65 17.64
CA VAL A 14 -7.00 25.69 16.73
C VAL A 14 -7.03 26.19 15.29
N ASN A 15 -7.27 27.49 15.06
CA ASN A 15 -7.31 28.06 13.71
C ASN A 15 -5.98 27.91 12.93
N ARG A 16 -4.86 27.98 13.64
CA ARG A 16 -3.52 27.83 13.07
C ARG A 16 -3.22 26.36 12.82
N LEU A 17 -3.60 25.47 13.74
CA LEU A 17 -3.50 24.01 13.54
C LEU A 17 -4.29 23.55 12.32
N ILE A 18 -5.52 24.04 12.14
CA ILE A 18 -6.33 23.75 10.95
C ILE A 18 -5.59 24.19 9.68
N ARG A 19 -5.09 25.43 9.62
CA ARG A 19 -4.37 25.92 8.43
C ARG A 19 -3.11 25.13 8.10
N MET A 20 -2.45 24.54 9.11
CA MET A 20 -1.26 23.71 8.92
C MET A 20 -1.59 22.29 8.43
N ARG A 21 -2.72 21.72 8.84
CA ARG A 21 -3.11 20.32 8.52
C ARG A 21 -4.05 20.21 7.33
N LEU A 22 -4.90 21.21 7.12
CA LEU A 22 -5.93 21.17 6.08
C LEU A 22 -5.38 20.92 4.66
N PRO A 23 -4.20 21.47 4.26
CA PRO A 23 -3.65 21.18 2.93
C PRO A 23 -3.35 19.69 2.71
N SER A 24 -2.71 19.01 3.67
CA SER A 24 -2.41 17.58 3.55
C SER A 24 -3.67 16.73 3.60
N LEU A 25 -4.67 17.12 4.40
CA LEU A 25 -5.97 16.44 4.45
C LEU A 25 -6.77 16.61 3.16
N ILE A 26 -6.74 17.78 2.51
CA ILE A 26 -7.40 17.99 1.20
C ILE A 26 -6.75 17.13 0.12
N ILE A 27 -5.42 17.02 0.13
CA ILE A 27 -4.70 16.12 -0.77
C ILE A 27 -5.12 14.67 -0.51
N GLY A 28 -5.10 14.23 0.76
CA GLY A 28 -5.55 12.89 1.15
C GLY A 28 -7.00 12.59 0.74
N LEU A 29 -7.91 13.56 0.90
CA LEU A 29 -9.30 13.44 0.45
C LEU A 29 -9.38 13.25 -1.06
N THR A 30 -8.63 14.04 -1.84
CA THR A 30 -8.62 13.93 -3.30
C THR A 30 -8.12 12.55 -3.75
N LEU A 31 -7.08 12.05 -3.09
CA LEU A 31 -6.53 10.71 -3.33
C LEU A 31 -7.52 9.62 -2.93
N GLY A 32 -8.21 9.76 -1.80
CA GLY A 32 -9.26 8.83 -1.38
C GLY A 32 -10.44 8.77 -2.35
N LEU A 33 -10.81 9.90 -2.98
CA LEU A 33 -11.81 9.93 -4.05
C LEU A 33 -11.33 9.20 -5.30
N LEU A 34 -10.05 9.32 -5.66
CA LEU A 34 -9.46 8.56 -6.77
C LEU A 34 -9.52 7.05 -6.49
N LEU A 35 -9.18 6.61 -5.28
CA LEU A 35 -9.28 5.20 -4.89
C LEU A 35 -10.73 4.69 -4.90
N SER A 36 -11.68 5.53 -4.46
CA SER A 36 -13.12 5.23 -4.56
C SER A 36 -13.56 5.07 -6.01
N PHE A 37 -13.09 5.93 -6.92
CA PHE A 37 -13.35 5.81 -8.35
C PHE A 37 -12.77 4.51 -8.93
N LEU A 38 -11.54 4.15 -8.58
CA LEU A 38 -10.95 2.87 -9.00
C LEU A 38 -11.75 1.68 -8.49
N THR A 39 -12.17 1.70 -7.22
CA THR A 39 -12.99 0.64 -6.63
C THR A 39 -14.33 0.49 -7.35
N SER A 40 -14.96 1.60 -7.75
CA SER A 40 -16.22 1.56 -8.50
C SER A 40 -16.12 0.86 -9.86
N ARG A 41 -14.91 0.69 -10.43
CA ARG A 41 -14.74 -0.09 -11.67
C ARG A 41 -15.02 -1.59 -11.47
N PHE A 42 -15.06 -2.04 -10.22
CA PHE A 42 -15.32 -3.42 -9.83
C PHE A 42 -16.74 -3.58 -9.24
N GLU A 43 -17.67 -2.65 -9.53
CA GLU A 43 -19.05 -2.67 -9.01
C GLU A 43 -19.78 -4.00 -9.29
N GLU A 44 -19.61 -4.58 -10.47
CA GLU A 44 -20.27 -5.85 -10.85
C GLU A 44 -19.85 -7.01 -9.93
N VAL A 45 -18.55 -7.19 -9.69
CA VAL A 45 -18.07 -8.25 -8.79
C VAL A 45 -18.44 -7.96 -7.33
N LEU A 46 -18.40 -6.69 -6.92
CA LEU A 46 -18.71 -6.28 -5.54
C LEU A 46 -20.21 -6.39 -5.21
N SER A 47 -21.09 -6.14 -6.18
CA SER A 47 -22.54 -6.28 -6.00
C SER A 47 -22.99 -7.74 -6.06
N THR A 48 -22.30 -8.57 -6.84
CA THR A 48 -22.59 -10.02 -6.94
C THR A 48 -21.97 -10.81 -5.77
N ASN A 49 -20.82 -10.36 -5.25
CA ASN A 49 -20.07 -11.03 -4.18
C ASN A 49 -19.66 -9.99 -3.13
N ILE A 50 -20.56 -9.66 -2.21
CA ILE A 50 -20.35 -8.59 -1.22
C ILE A 50 -19.15 -8.85 -0.30
N GLU A 51 -18.79 -10.12 -0.10
CA GLU A 51 -17.66 -10.56 0.70
C GLU A 51 -16.32 -10.04 0.16
N VAL A 52 -16.23 -9.80 -1.16
CA VAL A 52 -15.04 -9.21 -1.79
C VAL A 52 -14.74 -7.84 -1.16
N ALA A 53 -15.78 -7.05 -0.85
CA ALA A 53 -15.60 -5.74 -0.22
C ALA A 53 -14.98 -5.82 1.18
N PHE A 54 -15.23 -6.90 1.93
CA PHE A 54 -14.71 -7.07 3.29
C PHE A 54 -13.19 -7.21 3.32
N PHE A 55 -12.58 -7.71 2.25
CA PHE A 55 -11.13 -7.94 2.19
C PHE A 55 -10.34 -6.77 1.61
N ILE A 56 -10.98 -5.78 0.99
CA ILE A 56 -10.28 -4.60 0.43
C ILE A 56 -9.41 -3.91 1.49
N PRO A 57 -9.92 -3.52 2.68
CA PRO A 57 -9.11 -2.82 3.67
C PRO A 57 -7.94 -3.68 4.17
N PHE A 58 -8.16 -4.98 4.30
CA PHE A 58 -7.16 -5.93 4.77
C PHE A 58 -6.02 -6.11 3.77
N ILE A 59 -6.34 -6.32 2.48
CA ILE A 59 -5.34 -6.49 1.42
C ILE A 59 -4.52 -5.21 1.25
N VAL A 60 -5.19 -4.06 1.20
CA VAL A 60 -4.54 -2.74 1.10
C VAL A 60 -3.58 -2.53 2.29
N TYR A 61 -4.05 -2.78 3.51
CA TYR A 61 -3.22 -2.67 4.71
C TYR A 61 -1.98 -3.55 4.65
N MET A 62 -2.14 -4.82 4.28
CA MET A 62 -1.04 -5.78 4.28
C MET A 62 0.03 -5.45 3.24
N ALA A 63 -0.38 -5.04 2.05
CA ALA A 63 0.54 -4.62 1.01
C ALA A 63 1.28 -3.33 1.40
N ALA A 64 0.57 -2.36 1.99
CA ALA A 64 1.19 -1.14 2.53
C ALA A 64 2.17 -1.45 3.67
N ALA A 65 1.84 -2.38 4.58
CA ALA A 65 2.71 -2.75 5.68
C ALA A 65 4.03 -3.38 5.20
N VAL A 66 3.98 -4.27 4.20
CA VAL A 66 5.18 -4.84 3.58
C VAL A 66 5.99 -3.76 2.86
N GLY A 67 5.34 -2.90 2.08
CA GLY A 67 5.98 -1.78 1.39
C GLY A 67 6.70 -0.82 2.34
N VAL A 68 6.06 -0.43 3.45
CA VAL A 68 6.66 0.45 4.47
C VAL A 68 7.86 -0.20 5.14
N GLN A 69 7.84 -1.51 5.40
CA GLN A 69 9.00 -2.23 5.94
C GLN A 69 10.18 -2.16 4.97
N THR A 70 9.98 -2.53 3.70
CA THR A 70 11.01 -2.45 2.66
C THR A 70 11.53 -1.02 2.51
N GLN A 71 10.63 -0.03 2.43
CA GLN A 71 10.97 1.38 2.26
C GLN A 71 11.83 1.90 3.42
N THR A 72 11.45 1.57 4.66
CA THR A 72 12.15 2.03 5.88
C THR A 72 13.57 1.49 5.92
N ILE A 73 13.74 0.19 5.65
CA ILE A 73 15.05 -0.46 5.64
C ILE A 73 15.92 0.11 4.52
N TYR A 74 15.37 0.23 3.31
CA TYR A 74 16.11 0.73 2.16
C TYR A 74 16.55 2.19 2.34
N THR A 75 15.64 3.08 2.77
CA THR A 75 15.93 4.50 3.01
C THR A 75 17.02 4.67 4.08
N ARG A 76 17.00 3.86 5.14
CA ARG A 76 18.05 3.85 6.16
C ARG A 76 19.40 3.48 5.55
N ASP A 77 19.43 2.43 4.74
CA ASP A 77 20.69 1.88 4.23
C ASP A 77 21.28 2.77 3.11
N LEU A 78 20.43 3.47 2.35
CA LEU A 78 20.80 4.56 1.44
C LEU A 78 21.56 5.69 2.17
N ARG A 79 21.06 6.14 3.33
CA ARG A 79 21.72 7.19 4.13
C ARG A 79 23.10 6.78 4.64
N THR A 80 23.34 5.48 4.83
CA THR A 80 24.65 4.95 5.23
C THR A 80 25.60 4.68 4.06
N GLY A 81 25.16 4.90 2.81
CA GLY A 81 25.94 4.62 1.60
C GLY A 81 26.16 3.14 1.31
N LYS A 82 25.41 2.24 1.98
CA LYS A 82 25.59 0.78 1.90
C LYS A 82 24.59 0.10 0.96
N ALA A 83 23.59 0.83 0.49
CA ALA A 83 22.53 0.28 -0.34
C ALA A 83 22.95 0.21 -1.81
N ASN A 84 22.62 -0.94 -2.42
CA ASN A 84 22.74 -1.16 -3.86
C ASN A 84 21.37 -1.55 -4.38
N PHE A 85 20.78 -0.69 -5.22
CA PHE A 85 19.41 -0.85 -5.70
C PHE A 85 19.13 -2.23 -6.29
N GLN A 86 19.97 -2.72 -7.20
CA GLN A 86 19.76 -4.03 -7.85
C GLN A 86 19.75 -5.19 -6.86
N LYS A 87 20.67 -5.18 -5.87
CA LYS A 87 20.71 -6.21 -4.83
C LYS A 87 19.47 -6.15 -3.93
N TYR A 88 19.00 -4.96 -3.58
CA TYR A 88 17.75 -4.80 -2.81
C TYR A 88 16.55 -5.27 -3.61
N LEU A 89 16.43 -4.84 -4.87
CA LEU A 89 15.33 -5.19 -5.74
C LEU A 89 15.14 -6.71 -5.81
N ILE A 90 16.21 -7.46 -6.03
CA ILE A 90 16.15 -8.93 -6.09
C ILE A 90 15.80 -9.53 -4.72
N LYS A 91 16.48 -9.11 -3.65
CA LYS A 91 16.29 -9.71 -2.31
C LYS A 91 14.92 -9.41 -1.73
N GLU A 92 14.47 -8.18 -1.82
CA GLU A 92 13.18 -7.72 -1.29
C GLU A 92 12.02 -8.26 -2.11
N THR A 93 12.16 -8.41 -3.43
CA THR A 93 11.13 -9.09 -4.26
C THR A 93 11.02 -10.55 -3.87
N LEU A 94 12.16 -11.25 -3.67
CA LEU A 94 12.16 -12.64 -3.24
C LEU A 94 11.56 -12.80 -1.82
N LEU A 95 11.90 -11.89 -0.90
CA LEU A 95 11.32 -11.87 0.43
C LEU A 95 9.80 -11.61 0.38
N GLY A 96 9.38 -10.63 -0.42
CA GLY A 96 7.98 -10.31 -0.68
C GLY A 96 7.21 -11.50 -1.24
N PHE A 97 7.81 -12.27 -2.15
CA PHE A 97 7.23 -13.52 -2.65
C PHE A 97 6.95 -14.55 -1.55
N PHE A 98 7.91 -14.79 -0.66
CA PHE A 98 7.72 -15.74 0.44
C PHE A 98 6.71 -15.24 1.48
N ILE A 99 6.71 -13.94 1.78
CA ILE A 99 5.70 -13.32 2.66
C ILE A 99 4.31 -13.43 2.04
N ALA A 100 4.19 -13.09 0.75
CA ALA A 100 2.95 -13.22 0.00
C ALA A 100 2.43 -14.66 0.01
N LEU A 101 3.31 -15.64 -0.23
CA LEU A 101 2.94 -17.05 -0.22
C LEU A 101 2.45 -17.50 1.16
N ALA A 102 3.19 -17.19 2.23
CA ALA A 102 2.81 -17.57 3.58
C ALA A 102 1.47 -16.92 4.00
N SER A 103 1.33 -15.62 3.77
CA SER A 103 0.10 -14.89 4.09
C SER A 103 -1.08 -15.35 3.23
N GLY A 104 -0.88 -15.62 1.94
CA GLY A 104 -1.90 -16.10 1.02
C GLY A 104 -2.43 -17.48 1.42
N LEU A 105 -1.55 -18.39 1.87
CA LEU A 105 -1.96 -19.69 2.40
C LEU A 105 -2.80 -19.57 3.67
N ILE A 106 -2.39 -18.71 4.60
CA ILE A 106 -3.15 -18.45 5.83
C ILE A 106 -4.54 -17.90 5.47
N VAL A 107 -4.58 -16.90 4.59
CA VAL A 107 -5.82 -16.27 4.14
C VAL A 107 -6.71 -17.27 3.40
N ALA A 108 -6.15 -18.13 2.55
CA ALA A 108 -6.90 -19.18 1.86
C ALA A 108 -7.63 -20.09 2.85
N VAL A 109 -6.92 -20.58 3.88
CA VAL A 109 -7.52 -21.44 4.92
C VAL A 109 -8.61 -20.70 5.70
N VAL A 110 -8.33 -19.48 6.17
CA VAL A 110 -9.27 -18.69 6.97
C VAL A 110 -10.55 -18.38 6.18
N THR A 111 -10.40 -17.93 4.93
CA THR A 111 -11.54 -17.59 4.06
C THR A 111 -12.35 -18.81 3.66
N LEU A 112 -11.70 -19.96 3.42
CA LEU A 112 -12.39 -21.20 3.11
C LEU A 112 -13.23 -21.68 4.30
N VAL A 113 -12.68 -21.65 5.51
CA VAL A 113 -13.40 -22.06 6.73
C VAL A 113 -14.54 -21.10 7.07
N TRP A 114 -14.35 -19.81 6.84
CA TRP A 114 -15.35 -18.81 7.21
C TRP A 114 -16.53 -18.74 6.22
N PHE A 115 -16.25 -18.73 4.92
CA PHE A 115 -17.27 -18.50 3.88
C PHE A 115 -17.70 -19.76 3.12
N ASP A 116 -17.04 -20.90 3.35
CA ASP A 116 -17.29 -22.17 2.65
C ASP A 116 -17.32 -22.03 1.12
N SER A 117 -16.54 -21.09 0.59
CA SER A 117 -16.49 -20.76 -0.84
C SER A 117 -15.06 -20.88 -1.38
N PRO A 118 -14.75 -21.96 -2.12
CA PRO A 118 -13.43 -22.15 -2.73
C PRO A 118 -13.07 -21.04 -3.73
N LYS A 119 -14.06 -20.50 -4.46
CA LYS A 119 -13.84 -19.41 -5.41
C LYS A 119 -13.45 -18.11 -4.71
N LEU A 120 -14.18 -17.73 -3.65
CA LEU A 120 -13.85 -16.54 -2.87
C LEU A 120 -12.49 -16.69 -2.21
N SER A 121 -12.23 -17.85 -1.60
CA SER A 121 -10.94 -18.16 -0.96
C SER A 121 -9.77 -18.02 -1.94
N LEU A 122 -9.93 -18.55 -3.16
CA LEU A 122 -8.93 -18.43 -4.22
C LEU A 122 -8.75 -16.97 -4.66
N ALA A 123 -9.85 -16.23 -4.87
CA ALA A 123 -9.80 -14.83 -5.27
C ALA A 123 -9.08 -13.94 -4.25
N VAL A 124 -9.41 -14.09 -2.96
CA VAL A 124 -8.81 -13.30 -1.88
C VAL A 124 -7.33 -13.66 -1.69
N SER A 125 -7.00 -14.96 -1.65
CA SER A 125 -5.61 -15.40 -1.44
C SER A 125 -4.68 -15.04 -2.61
N LEU A 126 -5.13 -15.17 -3.86
CA LEU A 126 -4.35 -14.74 -5.02
C LEU A 126 -4.27 -13.22 -5.13
N GLY A 127 -5.34 -12.50 -4.80
CA GLY A 127 -5.33 -11.03 -4.71
C GLY A 127 -4.31 -10.54 -3.70
N MET A 128 -4.37 -11.07 -2.48
CA MET A 128 -3.39 -10.82 -1.42
C MET A 128 -1.96 -11.15 -1.86
N PHE A 129 -1.77 -12.29 -2.51
CA PHE A 129 -0.46 -12.70 -3.02
C PHE A 129 0.09 -11.68 -4.04
N GLY A 130 -0.70 -11.36 -5.08
CA GLY A 130 -0.26 -10.46 -6.15
C GLY A 130 0.06 -9.05 -5.66
N THR A 131 -0.73 -8.54 -4.71
CA THR A 131 -0.53 -7.20 -4.14
C THR A 131 0.73 -7.12 -3.28
N ILE A 132 1.00 -8.14 -2.45
CA ILE A 132 2.19 -8.18 -1.59
C ILE A 132 3.47 -8.39 -2.39
N VAL A 133 3.46 -9.24 -3.44
CA VAL A 133 4.65 -9.47 -4.29
C VAL A 133 5.16 -8.16 -4.90
N LEU A 134 4.26 -7.27 -5.28
CA LEU A 134 4.61 -6.00 -5.92
C LEU A 134 4.95 -4.89 -4.92
N ALA A 135 4.57 -5.02 -3.65
CA ALA A 135 4.77 -3.97 -2.65
C ALA A 135 6.24 -3.56 -2.46
N PRO A 136 7.22 -4.50 -2.36
CA PRO A 136 8.62 -4.13 -2.29
C PRO A 136 9.13 -3.40 -3.54
N LEU A 137 8.62 -3.76 -4.73
CA LEU A 137 9.01 -3.11 -5.98
C LEU A 137 8.59 -1.63 -5.98
N VAL A 138 7.33 -1.36 -5.62
CA VAL A 138 6.81 0.00 -5.52
C VAL A 138 7.62 0.81 -4.52
N ALA A 139 7.84 0.26 -3.32
CA ALA A 139 8.61 0.91 -2.26
C ALA A 139 10.03 1.28 -2.71
N LEU A 140 10.75 0.35 -3.33
CA LEU A 140 12.12 0.57 -3.79
C LEU A 140 12.18 1.55 -4.96
N ILE A 141 11.31 1.41 -5.97
CA ILE A 141 11.29 2.29 -7.14
C ILE A 141 10.98 3.72 -6.72
N VAL A 142 9.95 3.95 -5.89
CA VAL A 142 9.59 5.29 -5.42
C VAL A 142 10.74 5.90 -4.62
N THR A 143 11.37 5.14 -3.72
CA THR A 143 12.49 5.63 -2.92
C THR A 143 13.69 6.00 -3.79
N GLU A 144 14.04 5.14 -4.75
CA GLU A 144 15.17 5.36 -5.68
C GLU A 144 14.93 6.59 -6.55
N LEU A 145 13.73 6.75 -7.12
CA LEU A 145 13.38 7.90 -7.95
C LEU A 145 13.50 9.22 -7.17
N LEU A 146 12.99 9.27 -5.93
CA LEU A 146 13.13 10.46 -5.10
C LEU A 146 14.59 10.79 -4.79
N GLN A 147 15.41 9.76 -4.55
CA GLN A 147 16.84 9.96 -4.35
C GLN A 147 17.53 10.52 -5.60
N LEU A 148 17.20 10.01 -6.79
CA LEU A 148 17.73 10.49 -8.06
C LEU A 148 17.33 11.95 -8.33
N GLU A 149 16.12 12.33 -7.94
CA GLU A 149 15.61 13.71 -7.99
C GLU A 149 16.14 14.62 -6.86
N LYS A 150 16.99 14.10 -5.97
CA LYS A 150 17.55 14.79 -4.80
C LYS A 150 16.49 15.27 -3.79
N THR A 151 15.34 14.60 -3.76
CA THR A 151 14.30 14.79 -2.74
C THR A 151 14.51 13.79 -1.61
N ASP A 152 14.34 14.19 -0.33
CA ASP A 152 14.54 13.28 0.81
C ASP A 152 13.47 12.16 0.79
N PRO A 153 13.86 10.89 0.52
CA PRO A 153 12.90 9.80 0.43
C PRO A 153 12.21 9.49 1.76
N ALA A 154 12.83 9.86 2.90
CA ALA A 154 12.22 9.67 4.21
C ALA A 154 11.03 10.60 4.48
N VAL A 155 10.97 11.74 3.78
CA VAL A 155 9.90 12.73 3.94
C VAL A 155 8.78 12.47 2.94
N SER A 156 9.12 12.31 1.66
CA SER A 156 8.12 12.25 0.58
C SER A 156 7.77 10.84 0.14
N GLY A 157 8.64 9.85 0.40
CA GLY A 157 8.48 8.49 -0.14
C GLY A 157 7.25 7.78 0.40
N GLY A 158 6.97 7.93 1.71
CA GLY A 158 5.88 7.23 2.37
C GLY A 158 4.51 7.54 1.76
N PRO A 159 4.09 8.81 1.71
CA PRO A 159 2.81 9.18 1.10
C PRO A 159 2.67 8.77 -0.37
N ILE A 160 3.73 8.96 -1.19
CA ILE A 160 3.68 8.62 -2.63
C ILE A 160 3.58 7.11 -2.82
N ALA A 161 4.41 6.34 -2.12
CA ALA A 161 4.39 4.88 -2.20
C ALA A 161 3.05 4.32 -1.74
N THR A 162 2.46 4.89 -0.68
CA THR A 162 1.14 4.47 -0.16
C THR A 162 0.05 4.63 -1.21
N VAL A 163 -0.05 5.79 -1.86
CA VAL A 163 -1.08 6.03 -2.89
C VAL A 163 -0.96 5.07 -4.06
N ILE A 164 0.27 4.87 -4.55
CA ILE A 164 0.52 3.95 -5.67
C ILE A 164 0.19 2.52 -5.24
N GLN A 165 0.57 2.13 -4.02
CA GLN A 165 0.32 0.80 -3.49
C GLN A 165 -1.18 0.54 -3.29
N ASP A 166 -1.94 1.50 -2.76
CA ASP A 166 -3.38 1.36 -2.54
C ASP A 166 -4.11 1.21 -3.87
N ALA A 167 -3.77 2.05 -4.87
CA ALA A 167 -4.35 1.97 -6.21
C ALA A 167 -4.05 0.61 -6.88
N LEU A 168 -2.79 0.17 -6.84
CA LEU A 168 -2.40 -1.14 -7.36
C LEU A 168 -3.10 -2.27 -6.60
N SER A 169 -3.26 -2.15 -5.29
CA SER A 169 -3.91 -3.17 -4.47
C SER A 169 -5.37 -3.36 -4.86
N ILE A 170 -6.10 -2.25 -5.01
CA ILE A 170 -7.50 -2.26 -5.49
C ILE A 170 -7.58 -2.85 -6.90
N MET A 171 -6.70 -2.43 -7.81
CA MET A 171 -6.74 -2.90 -9.19
C MET A 171 -6.42 -4.40 -9.30
N ILE A 172 -5.33 -4.86 -8.69
CA ILE A 172 -4.91 -6.27 -8.74
C ILE A 172 -5.97 -7.16 -8.11
N TYR A 173 -6.42 -6.80 -6.91
CA TYR A 173 -7.43 -7.60 -6.23
C TYR A 173 -8.75 -7.60 -6.99
N GLY A 174 -9.21 -6.44 -7.45
CA GLY A 174 -10.43 -6.31 -8.24
C GLY A 174 -10.38 -7.14 -9.52
N PHE A 175 -9.29 -7.09 -10.29
CA PHE A 175 -9.14 -7.90 -11.50
C PHE A 175 -9.13 -9.40 -11.21
N ILE A 176 -8.42 -9.85 -10.18
CA ILE A 176 -8.37 -11.26 -9.79
C ILE A 176 -9.75 -11.73 -9.29
N ALA A 177 -10.43 -10.92 -8.48
CA ALA A 177 -11.77 -11.23 -8.00
C ALA A 177 -12.76 -11.34 -9.16
N SER A 178 -12.78 -10.36 -10.07
CA SER A 178 -13.62 -10.39 -11.26
C SER A 178 -13.33 -11.62 -12.13
N ALA A 179 -12.08 -11.98 -12.35
CA ALA A 179 -11.71 -13.12 -13.19
C ALA A 179 -12.11 -14.49 -12.62
N ILE A 180 -12.33 -14.59 -11.31
CA ILE A 180 -12.63 -15.87 -10.63
C ILE A 180 -14.12 -15.98 -10.27
N LEU A 181 -14.77 -14.87 -9.94
CA LEU A 181 -16.11 -14.83 -9.37
C LEU A 181 -17.21 -14.44 -10.36
N LEU A 182 -16.86 -13.86 -11.50
CA LEU A 182 -17.77 -13.62 -12.64
C LEU A 182 -17.57 -14.72 -13.68
#